data_AF-A0A960ZFA5-F1
#
_entry.id   AF-A0A960ZFA5-F1
#
_cell.length_a   1.000
_cell.length_b   1.000
_cell.length_c   1.000
_cell.angle_alpha   90.00
_cell.angle_beta   90.00
_cell.angle_gamma   90.00
#
_symmetry.space_group_name_H-M   'P 1'
#
loop_
_entity.id
_entity.type
_entity.pdbx_description
1 polymer ?
#
loop_
_entity_poly.entity_id
_entity_poly.type
_entity_poly.pdbx_seq_one_letter_code
_entity_poly.pdbx_strand_id
1 'polypeptide(L)'
;MKYRIFLFLYIAFFIIPAGYAKDSSFANILHEMEHAGFTIRHHKEGASDKTIVLIEDAHTNYPAQKELARIIEQLTAATTIQVIAVEGSEGEILTHFFASFPIEKTRRHLADNLLKNGFISGEEYLSISSGAPLRIVGVDDRVLYKQNIEHFRDFYHARPQAHPLISQIQNGLFKAKVTAYDSILFKFDTACLSFKDGSVDLTHFLEVCEHLVPDADKLFFDFPLLNDVRIIAQQHTAFNFDTLYAQAAQAAKLIIQNGTPEQANTAREALLKNMAGKTTHSSFYRQLIVQAENNPAIDISGLNELQRYVALSEELSQIDHSVLQDEIDGFVEVCYQRLLSTAEEKELHALSSNFETLNQLYSLSLIRSDYLSMQQSTQIAEFVESFIAGYNTAAPASRISPDNTAFLAKILANNLAFYQTAVQRDTVIFENTLSLMEQQQCTATVLIAGGFHKDHIIASCAEQEIGCIVISPATAGEQDFNQYASVVLRNDRFIQPPQPDKTQGNYLRASSFFAQSSFDSAQHITAFRNNFIFEAVLDSIDTIGAGEIHSIIKAWRSGFIKALAQH
;
A
#
# COMPACT_ATOMS: atom_id res chain seq x y z
N MET A 1 7.46 26.70 -61.73
CA MET A 1 6.52 26.69 -60.59
C MET A 1 6.45 25.29 -59.94
N LYS A 2 7.61 24.74 -59.52
CA LYS A 2 7.73 23.38 -58.92
C LYS A 2 8.80 23.29 -57.80
N TYR A 3 9.17 24.42 -57.19
CA TYR A 3 10.22 24.49 -56.15
C TYR A 3 9.80 25.34 -54.93
N ARG A 4 8.49 25.38 -54.61
CA ARG A 4 7.97 26.10 -53.42
C ARG A 4 7.14 25.25 -52.46
N ILE A 5 6.91 23.97 -52.77
CA ILE A 5 6.10 23.06 -51.93
C ILE A 5 6.98 22.12 -51.08
N PHE A 6 8.25 21.90 -51.45
CA PHE A 6 9.14 20.99 -50.71
C PHE A 6 9.81 21.62 -49.46
N LEU A 7 9.78 22.95 -49.31
CA LEU A 7 10.40 23.62 -48.16
C LEU A 7 9.45 23.73 -46.95
N PHE A 8 8.13 23.62 -47.16
CA PHE A 8 7.15 23.68 -46.07
C PHE A 8 6.93 22.33 -45.36
N LEU A 9 7.24 21.22 -46.04
CA LEU A 9 7.16 19.86 -45.46
C LEU A 9 8.44 19.41 -44.75
N TYR A 10 9.55 20.14 -44.89
CA TYR A 10 10.81 19.81 -44.22
C TYR A 10 10.98 20.52 -42.85
N ILE A 11 10.19 21.56 -42.57
CA ILE A 11 10.22 22.27 -41.28
C ILE A 11 9.22 21.67 -40.27
N ALA A 12 8.20 20.94 -40.72
CA ALA A 12 7.22 20.29 -39.84
C ALA A 12 7.72 18.97 -39.20
N PHE A 13 8.84 18.40 -39.67
CA PHE A 13 9.43 17.17 -39.12
C PHE A 13 10.62 17.39 -38.18
N PHE A 14 10.97 18.65 -37.90
CA PHE A 14 11.94 19.05 -36.87
C PHE A 14 11.31 19.97 -35.82
N ILE A 15 10.02 19.78 -35.52
CA ILE A 15 9.58 20.00 -34.14
C ILE A 15 10.14 18.82 -33.37
N ILE A 16 11.42 18.92 -33.01
CA ILE A 16 11.91 18.29 -31.77
C ILE A 16 10.82 18.66 -30.76
N PRO A 17 10.16 17.70 -30.09
CA PRO A 17 9.25 18.08 -29.02
C PRO A 17 10.10 18.98 -28.14
N ALA A 18 9.78 20.27 -28.09
CA ALA A 18 10.44 21.18 -27.19
C ALA A 18 10.31 20.46 -25.86
N GLY A 19 11.43 19.97 -25.31
CA GLY A 19 11.40 19.23 -24.07
C GLY A 19 10.70 20.18 -23.13
N TYR A 20 9.45 19.86 -22.77
CA TYR A 20 8.73 20.65 -21.80
C TYR A 20 9.68 20.73 -20.61
N ALA A 21 9.99 21.95 -20.19
CA ALA A 21 10.84 22.12 -19.03
C ALA A 21 10.19 21.28 -17.94
N LYS A 22 10.93 20.27 -17.44
CA LYS A 22 10.44 19.40 -16.38
C LYS A 22 9.92 20.31 -15.27
N ASP A 23 8.65 20.15 -14.93
CA ASP A 23 7.96 20.94 -13.92
C ASP A 23 7.62 20.03 -12.75
N SER A 24 7.88 20.51 -11.54
CA SER A 24 7.56 19.81 -10.30
C SER A 24 6.46 20.54 -9.52
N SER A 25 5.68 21.39 -10.19
CA SER A 25 4.45 21.94 -9.63
C SER A 25 3.50 20.82 -9.23
N PHE A 26 2.74 21.05 -8.17
CA PHE A 26 1.75 20.11 -7.66
C PHE A 26 0.79 19.62 -8.76
N ALA A 27 0.25 20.56 -9.55
CA ALA A 27 -0.68 20.26 -10.63
C ALA A 27 -0.06 19.37 -11.72
N ASN A 28 1.21 19.60 -12.09
CA ASN A 28 1.88 18.77 -13.08
C ASN A 28 2.12 17.34 -12.56
N ILE A 29 2.59 17.21 -11.31
CA ILE A 29 2.81 15.90 -10.69
C ILE A 29 1.49 15.11 -10.64
N LEU A 30 0.41 15.74 -10.16
CA LEU A 30 -0.90 15.11 -10.07
C LEU A 30 -1.37 14.63 -11.45
N HIS A 31 -1.31 15.51 -12.46
CA HIS A 31 -1.73 15.19 -13.82
C HIS A 31 -0.96 14.01 -14.42
N GLU A 32 0.36 13.98 -14.25
CA GLU A 32 1.22 12.90 -14.76
C GLU A 32 0.89 11.55 -14.10
N MET A 33 0.59 11.55 -12.80
CA MET A 33 0.25 10.33 -12.07
C MET A 33 -1.14 9.79 -12.44
N GLU A 34 -2.13 10.68 -12.59
CA GLU A 34 -3.46 10.32 -13.07
C GLU A 34 -3.42 9.78 -14.49
N HIS A 35 -2.72 10.47 -15.39
CA HIS A 35 -2.58 10.06 -16.78
C HIS A 35 -1.87 8.71 -16.93
N ALA A 36 -0.89 8.43 -16.06
CA ALA A 36 -0.21 7.14 -16.00
C ALA A 36 -1.04 6.01 -15.33
N GLY A 37 -2.25 6.32 -14.86
CA GLY A 37 -3.21 5.37 -14.29
C GLY A 37 -2.82 4.84 -12.91
N PHE A 38 -2.01 5.58 -12.14
CA PHE A 38 -1.68 5.19 -10.78
C PHE A 38 -2.84 5.45 -9.81
N THR A 39 -2.90 4.68 -8.74
CA THR A 39 -3.96 4.83 -7.73
C THR A 39 -3.60 5.92 -6.73
N ILE A 40 -4.25 7.07 -6.88
CA ILE A 40 -4.11 8.22 -5.97
C ILE A 40 -5.15 8.08 -4.86
N ARG A 41 -4.69 8.02 -3.61
CA ARG A 41 -5.54 7.85 -2.42
C ARG A 41 -5.93 9.17 -1.78
N HIS A 42 -5.06 10.17 -1.92
CA HIS A 42 -5.25 11.50 -1.36
C HIS A 42 -4.44 12.50 -2.18
N HIS A 43 -4.97 13.70 -2.37
CA HIS A 43 -4.17 14.81 -2.83
C HIS A 43 -4.73 16.12 -2.26
N LYS A 44 -3.85 17.02 -1.84
CA LYS A 44 -4.21 18.37 -1.38
C LYS A 44 -3.08 19.33 -1.71
N GLU A 45 -3.41 20.38 -2.46
CA GLU A 45 -2.46 21.45 -2.75
C GLU A 45 -2.24 22.31 -1.49
N GLY A 46 -1.01 22.72 -1.26
CA GLY A 46 -0.61 23.60 -0.18
C GLY A 46 -0.39 25.04 -0.66
N ALA A 47 -0.33 26.01 0.25
CA ALA A 47 -0.02 27.40 -0.09
C ALA A 47 1.50 27.66 -0.25
N SER A 48 2.34 26.77 0.27
CA SER A 48 3.79 26.78 0.02
C SER A 48 4.12 26.28 -1.38
N ASP A 49 5.35 26.52 -1.83
CA ASP A 49 5.88 25.99 -3.09
C ASP A 49 6.39 24.54 -2.96
N LYS A 50 6.31 23.95 -1.76
CA LYS A 50 6.80 22.59 -1.49
C LYS A 50 5.71 21.53 -1.78
N THR A 51 6.12 20.39 -2.33
CA THR A 51 5.27 19.22 -2.54
C THR A 51 5.95 17.92 -2.09
N ILE A 52 5.25 17.10 -1.32
CA ILE A 52 5.66 15.75 -0.96
C ILE A 52 4.76 14.75 -1.68
N VAL A 53 5.38 13.86 -2.46
CA VAL A 53 4.72 12.70 -3.05
C VAL A 53 4.97 11.50 -2.14
N LEU A 54 3.99 11.13 -1.33
CA LEU A 54 4.03 9.96 -0.48
C LEU A 54 3.65 8.71 -1.29
N ILE A 55 4.55 7.75 -1.37
CA ILE A 55 4.27 6.43 -1.95
C ILE A 55 4.16 5.42 -0.81
N GLU A 56 3.01 4.77 -0.67
CA GLU A 56 2.79 3.75 0.35
C GLU A 56 3.65 2.50 0.06
N ASP A 57 4.47 2.10 1.03
CA ASP A 57 5.30 0.89 0.94
C ASP A 57 4.57 -0.33 1.51
N ALA A 58 4.35 -1.34 0.66
CA ALA A 58 3.74 -2.63 1.03
C ALA A 58 4.79 -3.68 1.44
N HIS A 59 6.05 -3.30 1.66
CA HIS A 59 7.21 -4.06 2.11
C HIS A 59 7.33 -5.52 1.62
N THR A 60 8.41 -5.87 0.93
CA THR A 60 8.70 -7.25 0.45
C THR A 60 7.68 -7.84 -0.54
N ASN A 61 6.50 -7.23 -0.71
CA ASN A 61 5.51 -7.61 -1.70
C ASN A 61 6.04 -7.32 -3.11
N TYR A 62 6.55 -8.35 -3.79
CA TYR A 62 7.26 -8.18 -5.06
C TYR A 62 6.45 -7.42 -6.14
N PRO A 63 5.16 -7.74 -6.42
CA PRO A 63 4.37 -6.96 -7.37
C PRO A 63 4.22 -5.48 -6.98
N ALA A 64 3.95 -5.19 -5.70
CA ALA A 64 3.83 -3.81 -5.21
C ALA A 64 5.15 -3.05 -5.31
N GLN A 65 6.28 -3.70 -4.99
CA GLN A 65 7.62 -3.08 -5.12
C GLN A 65 7.97 -2.77 -6.58
N LYS A 66 7.56 -3.61 -7.54
CA LYS A 66 7.74 -3.35 -8.98
C LYS A 66 6.88 -2.17 -9.45
N GLU A 67 5.68 -2.03 -8.91
CA GLU A 67 4.81 -0.89 -9.21
C GLU A 67 5.34 0.40 -8.56
N LEU A 68 5.84 0.33 -7.32
CA LEU A 68 6.56 1.42 -6.66
C LEU A 68 7.74 1.90 -7.52
N ALA A 69 8.54 0.98 -8.06
CA ALA A 69 9.60 1.32 -9.02
C ALA A 69 9.05 2.04 -10.27
N ARG A 70 7.90 1.61 -10.82
CA ARG A 70 7.25 2.26 -11.97
C ARG A 70 6.76 3.67 -11.65
N ILE A 71 6.21 3.89 -10.45
CA ILE A 71 5.79 5.22 -9.97
C ILE A 71 6.99 6.17 -9.95
N ILE A 72 8.10 5.74 -9.35
CA ILE A 72 9.31 6.54 -9.26
C ILE A 72 9.91 6.81 -10.65
N GLU A 73 9.92 5.81 -11.53
CA GLU A 73 10.39 5.97 -12.91
C GLU A 73 9.58 7.04 -13.65
N GLN A 74 8.24 7.00 -13.55
CA GLN A 74 7.39 8.03 -14.15
C GLN A 74 7.64 9.42 -13.54
N LEU A 75 7.71 9.52 -12.21
CA LEU A 75 7.94 10.79 -11.52
C LEU A 75 9.28 11.41 -11.93
N THR A 76 10.36 10.64 -11.89
CA THR A 76 11.70 11.13 -12.24
C THR A 76 11.85 11.41 -13.73
N ALA A 77 11.11 10.72 -14.60
CA ALA A 77 11.07 11.01 -16.03
C ALA A 77 10.31 12.31 -16.34
N ALA A 78 9.17 12.56 -15.69
CA ALA A 78 8.29 13.69 -15.98
C ALA A 78 8.64 14.98 -15.23
N THR A 79 9.32 14.88 -14.08
CA THR A 79 9.55 16.00 -13.16
C THR A 79 11.04 16.26 -12.91
N THR A 80 11.34 17.28 -12.10
CA THR A 80 12.70 17.61 -11.62
C THR A 80 13.04 16.95 -10.29
N ILE A 81 12.21 16.03 -9.77
CA ILE A 81 12.49 15.29 -8.54
C ILE A 81 13.81 14.53 -8.69
N GLN A 82 14.76 14.81 -7.79
CA GLN A 82 16.11 14.24 -7.79
C GLN A 82 16.41 13.35 -6.59
N VAL A 83 15.58 13.45 -5.55
CA VAL A 83 15.85 12.85 -4.23
C VAL A 83 14.62 12.09 -3.77
N ILE A 84 14.88 10.90 -3.25
CA ILE A 84 13.89 9.96 -2.71
C ILE A 84 14.21 9.75 -1.24
N ALA A 85 13.32 10.21 -0.37
CA ALA A 85 13.34 9.95 1.06
C ALA A 85 12.71 8.59 1.35
N VAL A 86 13.32 7.80 2.23
CA VAL A 86 12.82 6.46 2.59
C VAL A 86 12.77 6.23 4.10
N GLU A 87 11.68 5.62 4.54
CA GLU A 87 11.54 5.07 5.89
C GLU A 87 12.51 3.90 6.12
N GLY A 88 12.87 3.66 7.38
CA GLY A 88 13.53 2.43 7.82
C GLY A 88 15.04 2.44 7.62
N SER A 89 15.59 3.55 7.13
CA SER A 89 17.02 3.79 6.94
C SER A 89 17.42 5.18 7.43
N GLU A 90 18.71 5.37 7.75
CA GLU A 90 19.31 6.66 8.07
C GLU A 90 20.47 6.93 7.08
N GLY A 91 20.47 8.10 6.46
CA GLY A 91 21.56 8.54 5.57
C GLY A 91 21.51 7.97 4.16
N GLU A 92 22.58 8.21 3.38
CA GLU A 92 22.62 7.85 1.96
C GLU A 92 22.59 6.33 1.72
N ILE A 93 21.82 5.91 0.73
CA ILE A 93 21.75 4.52 0.26
C ILE A 93 22.55 4.39 -1.03
N LEU A 94 23.64 3.62 -0.97
CA LEU A 94 24.73 3.64 -1.94
C LEU A 94 24.50 2.68 -3.12
N THR A 95 23.34 2.78 -3.77
CA THR A 95 22.98 1.96 -4.94
C THR A 95 23.87 2.21 -6.17
N HIS A 96 24.51 3.38 -6.24
CA HIS A 96 25.33 3.80 -7.38
C HIS A 96 26.50 2.84 -7.67
N PHE A 97 27.05 2.19 -6.65
CA PHE A 97 28.08 1.15 -6.80
C PHE A 97 27.64 -0.03 -7.66
N PHE A 98 26.34 -0.34 -7.64
CA PHE A 98 25.74 -1.47 -8.36
C PHE A 98 25.13 -1.00 -9.69
N ALA A 99 24.52 0.18 -9.70
CA ALA A 99 24.05 0.83 -10.92
C ALA A 99 25.17 1.04 -11.94
N SER A 100 26.41 1.26 -11.49
CA SER A 100 27.58 1.43 -12.36
C SER A 100 28.11 0.14 -12.99
N PHE A 101 27.52 -1.04 -12.70
CA PHE A 101 27.93 -2.30 -13.34
C PHE A 101 27.61 -2.26 -14.84
N PRO A 102 28.55 -2.51 -15.77
CA PRO A 102 28.36 -2.14 -17.17
C PRO A 102 27.33 -3.01 -17.93
N ILE A 103 27.01 -4.22 -17.44
CA ILE A 103 26.09 -5.12 -18.13
C ILE A 103 24.66 -4.95 -17.61
N GLU A 104 23.79 -4.37 -18.44
CA GLU A 104 22.37 -4.15 -18.13
C GLU A 104 21.64 -5.44 -17.73
N LYS A 105 21.82 -6.53 -18.51
CA LYS A 105 21.18 -7.82 -18.23
C LYS A 105 21.52 -8.34 -16.83
N THR A 106 22.79 -8.26 -16.43
CA THR A 106 23.25 -8.67 -15.10
C THR A 106 22.66 -7.78 -14.01
N ARG A 107 22.69 -6.45 -14.18
CA ARG A 107 22.07 -5.52 -13.20
C ARG A 107 20.59 -5.82 -12.99
N ARG A 108 19.85 -6.01 -14.08
CA ARG A 108 18.40 -6.32 -14.03
C ARG A 108 18.12 -7.64 -13.32
N HIS A 109 18.82 -8.70 -13.71
CA HIS A 109 18.60 -10.03 -13.12
C HIS A 109 18.90 -10.04 -11.62
N LEU A 110 20.02 -9.44 -11.24
CA LEU A 110 20.42 -9.27 -9.86
C LEU A 110 19.40 -8.45 -9.04
N ALA A 111 19.06 -7.24 -9.51
CA ALA A 111 18.14 -6.38 -8.79
C ALA A 111 16.78 -7.07 -8.62
N ASP A 112 16.33 -7.79 -9.64
CA ASP A 112 15.09 -8.58 -9.60
C ASP A 112 15.17 -9.71 -8.56
N ASN A 113 16.28 -10.44 -8.49
CA ASN A 113 16.51 -11.45 -7.46
C ASN A 113 16.54 -10.83 -6.05
N LEU A 114 17.26 -9.73 -5.85
CA LEU A 114 17.30 -9.05 -4.55
C LEU A 114 15.92 -8.56 -4.12
N LEU A 115 15.14 -7.99 -5.04
CA LEU A 115 13.78 -7.52 -4.80
C LEU A 115 12.84 -8.68 -4.45
N LYS A 116 12.87 -9.78 -5.20
CA LYS A 116 12.06 -10.99 -4.94
C LYS A 116 12.32 -11.58 -3.57
N ASN A 117 13.57 -11.52 -3.10
CA ASN A 117 13.98 -12.00 -1.78
C ASN A 117 13.81 -10.94 -0.68
N GLY A 118 13.33 -9.74 -1.00
CA GLY A 118 13.13 -8.64 -0.03
C GLY A 118 14.41 -8.03 0.54
N PHE A 119 15.57 -8.24 -0.10
CA PHE A 119 16.82 -7.61 0.32
C PHE A 119 16.87 -6.11 0.01
N ILE A 120 16.14 -5.69 -1.03
CA ILE A 120 16.07 -4.32 -1.50
C ILE A 120 14.61 -3.96 -1.80
N SER A 121 14.29 -2.67 -1.77
CA SER A 121 12.98 -2.13 -2.12
C SER A 121 12.92 -1.60 -3.56
N GLY A 122 11.75 -1.17 -4.02
CA GLY A 122 11.50 -0.80 -5.42
C GLY A 122 12.35 0.37 -5.92
N GLU A 123 12.66 1.35 -5.08
CA GLU A 123 13.55 2.48 -5.37
C GLU A 123 15.00 2.03 -5.61
N GLU A 124 15.49 1.10 -4.79
CA GLU A 124 16.81 0.50 -4.95
C GLU A 124 16.86 -0.38 -6.21
N TYR A 125 15.80 -1.17 -6.43
CA TYR A 125 15.64 -1.96 -7.64
C TYR A 125 15.69 -1.08 -8.89
N LEU A 126 14.94 0.02 -8.94
CA LEU A 126 14.93 0.93 -10.08
C LEU A 126 16.31 1.54 -10.30
N SER A 127 16.94 2.03 -9.24
CA SER A 127 18.25 2.66 -9.28
C SER A 127 19.32 1.71 -9.85
N ILE A 128 19.32 0.44 -9.44
CA ILE A 128 20.29 -0.55 -9.89
C ILE A 128 19.97 -1.06 -11.30
N SER A 129 18.72 -1.44 -11.54
CA SER A 129 18.28 -2.10 -12.77
C SER A 129 18.33 -1.18 -13.99
N SER A 130 18.02 0.12 -13.82
CA SER A 130 18.12 1.12 -14.89
C SER A 130 19.58 1.45 -15.24
N GLY A 131 20.49 1.36 -14.27
CA GLY A 131 21.85 1.90 -14.39
C GLY A 131 21.92 3.43 -14.35
N ALA A 132 20.81 4.10 -14.02
CA ALA A 132 20.73 5.52 -13.75
C ALA A 132 20.53 5.68 -12.23
N PRO A 133 21.61 5.86 -11.45
CA PRO A 133 21.50 5.86 -10.00
C PRO A 133 20.64 7.02 -9.52
N LEU A 134 19.67 6.68 -8.67
CA LEU A 134 18.83 7.63 -7.95
C LEU A 134 19.54 8.02 -6.67
N ARG A 135 19.31 9.24 -6.19
CA ARG A 135 19.72 9.62 -4.86
C ARG A 135 18.64 9.24 -3.86
N ILE A 136 18.95 8.24 -3.04
CA ILE A 136 18.01 7.66 -2.08
C ILE A 136 18.60 7.89 -0.69
N VAL A 137 17.82 8.52 0.19
CA VAL A 137 18.26 8.92 1.53
C VAL A 137 17.27 8.39 2.55
N GLY A 138 17.79 7.65 3.52
CA GLY A 138 17.05 7.25 4.71
C GLY A 138 16.78 8.45 5.62
N VAL A 139 15.50 8.64 5.98
CA VAL A 139 15.03 9.76 6.81
C VAL A 139 14.57 9.33 8.21
N ASP A 140 14.81 8.07 8.58
CA ASP A 140 14.46 7.55 9.90
C ASP A 140 15.52 7.88 10.96
N ASP A 141 15.13 7.75 12.23
CA ASP A 141 16.08 7.77 13.34
C ASP A 141 16.54 6.35 13.66
N ARG A 142 17.85 6.13 13.65
CA ARG A 142 18.41 4.80 13.88
C ARG A 142 18.10 4.24 15.27
N VAL A 143 17.99 5.07 16.31
CA VAL A 143 17.71 4.61 17.68
C VAL A 143 16.26 4.17 17.79
N LEU A 144 15.32 5.01 17.35
CA LEU A 144 13.89 4.71 17.35
C LEU A 144 13.56 3.52 16.44
N TYR A 145 14.11 3.48 15.22
CA TYR A 145 13.94 2.36 14.31
C TYR A 145 14.41 1.05 14.96
N LYS A 146 15.61 1.06 15.56
CA LYS A 146 16.15 -0.13 16.22
C LYS A 146 15.27 -0.59 17.39
N GLN A 147 14.77 0.33 18.21
CA GLN A 147 13.84 0.02 19.30
C GLN A 147 12.54 -0.61 18.75
N ASN A 148 12.01 -0.05 17.67
CA ASN A 148 10.82 -0.58 17.02
C ASN A 148 11.03 -2.02 16.49
N ILE A 149 12.19 -2.30 15.91
CA ILE A 149 12.60 -3.64 15.48
C ILE A 149 12.78 -4.60 16.66
N GLU A 150 13.29 -4.14 17.79
CA GLU A 150 13.40 -4.93 19.02
C GLU A 150 12.02 -5.34 19.54
N HIS A 151 11.04 -4.43 19.56
CA HIS A 151 9.67 -4.78 19.91
C HIS A 151 9.04 -5.78 18.93
N PHE A 152 9.28 -5.62 17.63
CA PHE A 152 8.84 -6.60 16.62
C PHE A 152 9.49 -7.97 16.82
N ARG A 153 10.77 -8.02 17.18
CA ARG A 153 11.50 -9.28 17.49
C ARG A 153 10.89 -10.00 18.69
N ASP A 154 10.61 -9.26 19.77
CA ASP A 154 10.02 -9.83 20.98
C ASP A 154 8.61 -10.36 20.70
N PHE A 155 7.82 -9.62 19.91
CA PHE A 155 6.53 -10.08 19.40
C PHE A 155 6.66 -11.39 18.61
N TYR A 156 7.56 -11.42 17.61
CA TYR A 156 7.75 -12.57 16.72
C TYR A 156 8.15 -13.83 17.50
N HIS A 157 9.05 -13.71 18.48
CA HIS A 157 9.47 -14.85 19.31
C HIS A 157 8.38 -15.34 20.26
N ALA A 158 7.48 -14.46 20.71
CA ALA A 158 6.36 -14.82 21.56
C ALA A 158 5.20 -15.48 20.79
N ARG A 159 5.09 -15.21 19.48
CA ARG A 159 3.98 -15.66 18.62
C ARG A 159 3.66 -17.16 18.71
N PRO A 160 4.62 -18.10 18.71
CA PRO A 160 4.33 -19.54 18.82
C PRO A 160 3.62 -19.94 20.11
N GLN A 161 3.83 -19.19 21.21
CA GLN A 161 3.15 -19.41 22.49
C GLN A 161 1.86 -18.59 22.60
N ALA A 162 1.83 -17.36 22.08
CA ALA A 162 0.66 -16.48 22.13
C ALA A 162 -0.47 -16.96 21.22
N HIS A 163 -0.15 -17.38 19.98
CA HIS A 163 -1.16 -17.72 18.99
C HIS A 163 -2.14 -18.83 19.44
N PRO A 164 -1.70 -19.95 20.05
CA PRO A 164 -2.63 -20.94 20.60
C PRO A 164 -3.57 -20.39 21.68
N LEU A 165 -3.09 -19.44 22.51
CA LEU A 165 -3.91 -18.81 23.55
C LEU A 165 -4.96 -17.88 22.96
N ILE A 166 -4.59 -17.08 21.96
CA ILE A 166 -5.53 -16.20 21.24
C ILE A 166 -6.60 -17.04 20.52
N SER A 167 -6.19 -18.11 19.83
CA SER A 167 -7.12 -19.06 19.20
C SER A 167 -8.02 -19.76 20.23
N GLN A 168 -7.52 -20.06 21.43
CA GLN A 168 -8.33 -20.61 22.52
C GLN A 168 -9.38 -19.60 22.99
N ILE A 169 -9.02 -18.33 23.12
CA ILE A 169 -9.96 -17.25 23.51
C ILE A 169 -11.05 -17.09 22.45
N GLN A 170 -10.66 -16.96 21.18
CA GLN A 170 -11.59 -16.84 20.05
C GLN A 170 -12.60 -18.01 20.01
N ASN A 171 -12.11 -19.24 20.11
CA ASN A 171 -12.97 -20.43 20.12
C ASN A 171 -13.86 -20.51 21.37
N GLY A 172 -13.38 -20.05 22.52
CA GLY A 172 -14.15 -19.98 23.76
C GLY A 172 -15.31 -18.99 23.65
N LEU A 173 -15.04 -17.78 23.15
CA LEU A 173 -16.06 -16.75 22.92
C LEU A 173 -17.10 -17.23 21.91
N PHE A 174 -16.67 -17.86 20.80
CA PHE A 174 -17.60 -18.44 19.83
C PHE A 174 -18.55 -19.46 20.46
N LYS A 175 -18.04 -20.40 21.28
CA LYS A 175 -18.88 -21.39 21.98
C LYS A 175 -19.83 -20.76 22.99
N ALA A 176 -19.37 -19.73 23.69
CA ALA A 176 -20.23 -18.95 24.58
C ALA A 176 -21.38 -18.30 23.79
N LYS A 177 -21.09 -17.69 22.62
CA LYS A 177 -22.11 -17.07 21.75
C LYS A 177 -23.12 -18.10 21.25
N VAL A 178 -22.67 -19.28 20.81
CA VAL A 178 -23.55 -20.38 20.38
C VAL A 178 -24.56 -20.79 21.47
N THR A 179 -24.18 -20.63 22.74
CA THR A 179 -25.02 -21.02 23.88
C THR A 179 -25.93 -19.88 24.34
N ALA A 180 -25.40 -18.65 24.38
CA ALA A 180 -26.08 -17.50 24.97
C ALA A 180 -26.97 -16.73 23.97
N TYR A 181 -26.58 -16.64 22.70
CA TYR A 181 -27.30 -15.84 21.70
C TYR A 181 -28.52 -16.59 21.18
N ASP A 182 -29.62 -15.87 20.95
CA ASP A 182 -30.71 -16.40 20.15
C ASP A 182 -30.30 -16.61 18.67
N SER A 183 -31.14 -17.31 17.90
CA SER A 183 -30.83 -17.64 16.51
C SER A 183 -30.71 -16.42 15.58
N ILE A 184 -31.38 -15.30 15.89
CA ILE A 184 -31.34 -14.10 15.04
C ILE A 184 -30.04 -13.35 15.31
N LEU A 185 -29.75 -13.09 16.59
CA LEU A 185 -28.53 -12.43 17.03
C LEU A 185 -27.29 -13.22 16.59
N PHE A 186 -27.29 -14.55 16.71
CA PHE A 186 -26.15 -15.37 16.27
C PHE A 186 -25.90 -15.28 14.76
N LYS A 187 -26.96 -15.27 13.94
CA LYS A 187 -26.83 -15.12 12.48
C LYS A 187 -26.33 -13.73 12.10
N PHE A 188 -26.83 -12.70 12.77
CA PHE A 188 -26.38 -11.32 12.57
C PHE A 188 -24.91 -11.14 12.95
N ASP A 189 -24.49 -11.65 14.12
CA ASP A 189 -23.09 -11.61 14.58
C ASP A 189 -22.16 -12.33 13.60
N THR A 190 -22.58 -13.51 13.10
CA THR A 190 -21.84 -14.25 12.07
C THR A 190 -21.75 -13.46 10.76
N ALA A 191 -22.83 -12.81 10.32
CA ALA A 191 -22.83 -11.98 9.12
C ALA A 191 -21.89 -10.78 9.25
N CYS A 192 -21.84 -10.14 10.43
CA CYS A 192 -20.89 -9.07 10.71
C CYS A 192 -19.45 -9.57 10.59
N LEU A 193 -19.14 -10.76 11.14
CA LEU A 193 -17.79 -11.35 11.04
C LEU A 193 -17.42 -11.66 9.58
N SER A 194 -18.33 -12.27 8.81
CA SER A 194 -18.10 -12.58 7.39
C SER A 194 -17.99 -11.34 6.51
N PHE A 195 -18.64 -10.24 6.88
CA PHE A 195 -18.49 -8.98 6.17
C PHE A 195 -17.13 -8.34 6.50
N LYS A 196 -16.75 -8.30 7.78
CA LYS A 196 -15.45 -7.77 8.23
C LYS A 196 -14.26 -8.54 7.66
N ASP A 197 -14.36 -9.86 7.51
CA ASP A 197 -13.29 -10.69 6.95
C ASP A 197 -13.28 -10.73 5.40
N GLY A 198 -14.24 -10.05 4.75
CA GLY A 198 -14.36 -9.96 3.30
C GLY A 198 -14.92 -11.21 2.62
N SER A 199 -15.38 -12.21 3.37
CA SER A 199 -16.04 -13.40 2.81
C SER A 199 -17.35 -13.07 2.11
N VAL A 200 -18.00 -11.97 2.50
CA VAL A 200 -19.19 -11.44 1.83
C VAL A 200 -19.02 -9.95 1.56
N ASP A 201 -19.60 -9.48 0.45
CA ASP A 201 -19.59 -8.06 0.12
C ASP A 201 -20.66 -7.28 0.90
N LEU A 202 -20.58 -5.94 0.83
CA LEU A 202 -21.50 -5.04 1.50
C LEU A 202 -22.95 -5.28 1.06
N THR A 203 -23.20 -5.57 -0.22
CA THR A 203 -24.54 -5.80 -0.74
C THR A 203 -25.19 -7.00 -0.04
N HIS A 204 -24.49 -8.12 0.00
CA HIS A 204 -24.97 -9.33 0.66
C HIS A 204 -25.15 -9.10 2.17
N PHE A 205 -24.23 -8.39 2.82
CA PHE A 205 -24.34 -8.05 4.23
C PHE A 205 -25.61 -7.23 4.53
N LEU A 206 -25.89 -6.20 3.71
CA LEU A 206 -27.08 -5.37 3.85
C LEU A 206 -28.37 -6.15 3.63
N GLU A 207 -28.40 -7.03 2.63
CA GLU A 207 -29.54 -7.95 2.41
C GLU A 207 -29.80 -8.81 3.65
N VAL A 208 -28.75 -9.38 4.25
CA VAL A 208 -28.88 -10.19 5.47
C VAL A 208 -29.43 -9.35 6.63
N CYS A 209 -28.96 -8.10 6.78
CA CYS A 209 -29.45 -7.18 7.81
C CYS A 209 -30.94 -6.85 7.63
N GLU A 210 -31.40 -6.61 6.39
CA GLU A 210 -32.82 -6.37 6.07
C GLU A 210 -33.73 -7.52 6.52
N HIS A 211 -33.25 -8.77 6.44
CA HIS A 211 -34.04 -9.95 6.81
C HIS A 211 -34.00 -10.27 8.32
N LEU A 212 -32.90 -9.95 9.00
CA LEU A 212 -32.69 -10.34 10.40
C LEU A 212 -33.07 -9.25 11.40
N VAL A 213 -32.87 -7.97 11.07
CA VAL A 213 -33.04 -6.86 12.01
C VAL A 213 -34.46 -6.29 11.89
N PRO A 214 -35.24 -6.23 12.98
CA PRO A 214 -36.57 -5.61 12.96
C PRO A 214 -36.51 -4.13 12.55
N ASP A 215 -37.40 -3.72 11.65
CA ASP A 215 -37.48 -2.35 11.11
C ASP A 215 -36.14 -1.84 10.55
N ALA A 216 -35.36 -2.72 9.90
CA ALA A 216 -34.11 -2.35 9.23
C ALA A 216 -34.31 -1.32 8.12
N ASP A 217 -35.42 -1.41 7.39
CA ASP A 217 -35.83 -0.44 6.37
C ASP A 217 -35.89 0.99 6.91
N LYS A 218 -36.35 1.15 8.16
CA LYS A 218 -36.40 2.44 8.83
C LYS A 218 -35.02 2.91 9.31
N LEU A 219 -34.17 1.97 9.74
CA LEU A 219 -32.81 2.30 10.20
C LEU A 219 -31.96 2.89 9.10
N PHE A 220 -32.08 2.41 7.87
CA PHE A 220 -31.29 2.95 6.77
C PHE A 220 -31.49 4.46 6.57
N PHE A 221 -32.66 5.02 6.90
CA PHE A 221 -32.86 6.47 6.80
C PHE A 221 -32.01 7.29 7.78
N ASP A 222 -31.51 6.68 8.85
CA ASP A 222 -30.58 7.33 9.80
C ASP A 222 -29.12 7.32 9.27
N PHE A 223 -28.84 6.56 8.20
CA PHE A 223 -27.52 6.37 7.57
C PHE A 223 -27.62 6.66 6.06
N PRO A 224 -27.63 7.94 5.65
CA PRO A 224 -27.98 8.33 4.28
C PRO A 224 -27.06 7.75 3.20
N LEU A 225 -25.73 7.76 3.38
CA LEU A 225 -24.82 7.19 2.39
C LEU A 225 -24.96 5.67 2.30
N LEU A 226 -25.12 4.99 3.44
CA LEU A 226 -25.35 3.55 3.46
C LEU A 226 -26.66 3.18 2.77
N ASN A 227 -27.71 3.98 2.98
CA ASN A 227 -28.98 3.82 2.30
C ASN A 227 -28.89 4.07 0.79
N ASP A 228 -28.11 5.06 0.37
CA ASP A 228 -27.85 5.31 -1.05
C ASP A 228 -27.13 4.13 -1.69
N VAL A 229 -26.07 3.61 -1.06
CA VAL A 229 -25.36 2.38 -1.51
C VAL A 229 -26.32 1.20 -1.59
N ARG A 230 -27.18 1.01 -0.58
CA ARG A 230 -28.19 -0.06 -0.56
C ARG A 230 -29.15 0.06 -1.74
N ILE A 231 -29.68 1.26 -2.01
CA ILE A 231 -30.58 1.52 -3.13
C ILE A 231 -29.86 1.28 -4.46
N ILE A 232 -28.63 1.77 -4.60
CA ILE A 232 -27.83 1.56 -5.81
C ILE A 232 -27.55 0.07 -6.04
N ALA A 233 -27.21 -0.68 -4.99
CA ALA A 233 -26.97 -2.11 -5.07
C ALA A 233 -28.23 -2.89 -5.50
N GLN A 234 -29.40 -2.54 -4.95
CA GLN A 234 -30.70 -3.09 -5.38
C GLN A 234 -31.02 -2.77 -6.84
N GLN A 235 -30.63 -1.58 -7.32
CA GLN A 235 -30.75 -1.25 -8.73
C GLN A 235 -29.74 -2.02 -9.59
N HIS A 236 -28.53 -2.26 -9.09
CA HIS A 236 -27.47 -2.99 -9.78
C HIS A 236 -27.87 -4.45 -10.07
N THR A 237 -28.51 -5.14 -9.11
CA THR A 237 -29.01 -6.51 -9.31
C THR A 237 -30.14 -6.61 -10.33
N ALA A 238 -30.81 -5.49 -10.62
CA ALA A 238 -31.87 -5.40 -11.64
C ALA A 238 -31.35 -5.05 -13.06
N PHE A 239 -30.03 -5.01 -13.29
CA PHE A 239 -29.48 -4.75 -14.63
C PHE A 239 -29.56 -5.96 -15.55
N ASN A 240 -29.83 -5.68 -16.82
CA ASN A 240 -29.66 -6.67 -17.87
C ASN A 240 -28.28 -6.48 -18.52
N PHE A 241 -27.29 -7.21 -18.02
CA PHE A 241 -25.90 -7.10 -18.50
C PHE A 241 -25.75 -7.41 -19.99
N ASP A 242 -26.52 -8.36 -20.54
CA ASP A 242 -26.52 -8.65 -21.97
C ASP A 242 -26.95 -7.42 -22.79
N THR A 243 -27.98 -6.72 -22.31
CA THR A 243 -28.46 -5.47 -22.92
C THR A 243 -27.45 -4.35 -22.75
N LEU A 244 -26.83 -4.21 -21.57
CA LEU A 244 -25.77 -3.24 -21.31
C LEU A 244 -24.60 -3.43 -22.28
N TYR A 245 -24.09 -4.65 -22.44
CA TYR A 245 -22.99 -4.95 -23.36
C TYR A 245 -23.37 -4.69 -24.82
N ALA A 246 -24.59 -5.06 -25.24
CA ALA A 246 -25.09 -4.77 -26.57
C ALA A 246 -25.19 -3.26 -26.82
N GLN A 247 -25.69 -2.50 -25.85
CA GLN A 247 -25.81 -1.04 -25.94
C GLN A 247 -24.45 -0.34 -25.92
N ALA A 248 -23.47 -0.80 -25.14
CA ALA A 248 -22.10 -0.29 -25.16
C ALA A 248 -21.44 -0.51 -26.53
N ALA A 249 -21.61 -1.70 -27.13
CA ALA A 249 -21.11 -1.98 -28.48
C ALA A 249 -21.82 -1.10 -29.53
N GLN A 250 -23.12 -0.86 -29.37
CA GLN A 250 -23.88 0.04 -30.23
C GLN A 250 -23.42 1.49 -30.11
N ALA A 251 -23.19 2.00 -28.89
CA ALA A 251 -22.65 3.34 -28.65
C ALA A 251 -21.29 3.52 -29.33
N ALA A 252 -20.35 2.60 -29.10
CA ALA A 252 -19.03 2.64 -29.74
C ALA A 252 -19.13 2.64 -31.27
N LYS A 253 -20.03 1.81 -31.84
CA LYS A 253 -20.27 1.78 -33.28
C LYS A 253 -20.82 3.12 -33.81
N LEU A 254 -21.81 3.71 -33.13
CA LEU A 254 -22.39 4.99 -33.51
C LEU A 254 -21.35 6.11 -33.48
N ILE A 255 -20.51 6.17 -32.45
CA ILE A 255 -19.42 7.15 -32.34
C ILE A 255 -18.40 6.96 -33.47
N ILE A 256 -18.02 5.72 -33.77
CA ILE A 256 -17.06 5.41 -34.85
C ILE A 256 -17.59 5.79 -36.23
N GLN A 257 -18.91 5.67 -36.45
CA GLN A 257 -19.55 5.92 -37.75
C GLN A 257 -19.93 7.39 -37.96
N ASN A 258 -20.41 8.06 -36.91
CA ASN A 258 -21.05 9.38 -37.00
C ASN A 258 -20.27 10.49 -36.27
N GLY A 259 -19.24 10.14 -35.48
CA GLY A 259 -18.37 11.08 -34.80
C GLY A 259 -17.32 11.72 -35.72
N THR A 260 -16.61 12.72 -35.20
CA THR A 260 -15.44 13.28 -35.89
C THR A 260 -14.31 12.23 -35.99
N PRO A 261 -13.32 12.38 -36.90
CA PRO A 261 -12.18 11.47 -36.96
C PRO A 261 -11.44 11.31 -35.62
N GLU A 262 -11.38 12.39 -34.85
CA GLU A 262 -10.82 12.40 -33.49
C GLU A 262 -11.66 11.54 -32.53
N GLN A 263 -12.97 11.80 -32.42
CA GLN A 263 -13.88 11.01 -31.59
C GLN A 263 -13.85 9.52 -31.95
N ALA A 264 -13.86 9.20 -33.25
CA ALA A 264 -13.80 7.82 -33.73
C ALA A 264 -12.47 7.13 -33.35
N ASN A 265 -11.34 7.85 -33.36
CA ASN A 265 -10.06 7.32 -32.92
C ASN A 265 -10.03 7.14 -31.40
N THR A 266 -10.50 8.13 -30.63
CA THR A 266 -10.59 8.03 -29.17
C THR A 266 -11.47 6.86 -28.73
N ALA A 267 -12.63 6.64 -29.38
CA ALA A 267 -13.49 5.49 -29.09
C ALA A 267 -12.82 4.14 -29.41
N ARG A 268 -12.03 4.05 -30.50
CA ARG A 268 -11.26 2.84 -30.82
C ARG A 268 -10.18 2.56 -29.78
N GLU A 269 -9.44 3.59 -29.37
CA GLU A 269 -8.41 3.46 -28.33
C GLU A 269 -9.02 3.04 -26.99
N ALA A 270 -10.14 3.65 -26.60
CA ALA A 270 -10.88 3.29 -25.41
C ALA A 270 -11.35 1.83 -25.43
N LEU A 271 -11.89 1.38 -26.56
CA LEU A 271 -12.29 -0.02 -26.76
C LEU A 271 -11.10 -0.97 -26.63
N LEU A 272 -9.97 -0.66 -27.27
CA LEU A 272 -8.75 -1.49 -27.18
C LEU A 272 -8.20 -1.54 -25.77
N LYS A 273 -8.18 -0.40 -25.04
CA LYS A 273 -7.79 -0.35 -23.64
C LYS A 273 -8.71 -1.22 -22.79
N ASN A 274 -10.02 -1.15 -22.99
CA ASN A 274 -11.01 -1.94 -22.27
C ASN A 274 -10.85 -3.45 -22.53
N MET A 275 -10.69 -3.85 -23.79
CA MET A 275 -10.43 -5.25 -24.17
C MET A 275 -9.11 -5.79 -23.62
N ALA A 276 -8.10 -4.93 -23.50
CA ALA A 276 -6.80 -5.27 -22.94
C ALA A 276 -6.76 -5.19 -21.39
N GLY A 277 -7.87 -4.87 -20.73
CA GLY A 277 -7.93 -4.69 -19.28
C GLY A 277 -7.14 -3.48 -18.75
N LYS A 278 -6.83 -2.51 -19.62
CA LYS A 278 -6.07 -1.28 -19.28
C LYS A 278 -6.95 -0.12 -18.80
N THR A 279 -8.26 -0.32 -18.68
CA THR A 279 -9.23 0.61 -18.10
C THR A 279 -10.37 -0.19 -17.49
N THR A 280 -11.11 0.40 -16.55
CA THR A 280 -12.34 -0.19 -16.02
C THR A 280 -13.49 -0.09 -17.03
N HIS A 281 -14.43 -1.03 -16.96
CA HIS A 281 -15.65 -0.99 -17.77
C HIS A 281 -16.46 0.29 -17.54
N SER A 282 -16.59 0.75 -16.29
CA SER A 282 -17.29 1.99 -15.93
C SER A 282 -16.64 3.22 -16.57
N SER A 283 -15.32 3.33 -16.55
CA SER A 283 -14.58 4.42 -17.21
C SER A 283 -14.78 4.38 -18.73
N PHE A 284 -14.72 3.19 -19.33
CA PHE A 284 -14.99 2.99 -20.75
C PHE A 284 -16.42 3.42 -21.13
N TYR A 285 -17.44 2.94 -20.40
CA TYR A 285 -18.84 3.26 -20.68
C TYR A 285 -19.13 4.75 -20.51
N ARG A 286 -18.60 5.37 -19.46
CA ARG A 286 -18.69 6.81 -19.22
C ARG A 286 -18.12 7.60 -20.40
N GLN A 287 -16.95 7.19 -20.91
CA GLN A 287 -16.32 7.84 -22.05
C GLN A 287 -17.19 7.77 -23.31
N LEU A 288 -17.89 6.66 -23.55
CA LEU A 288 -18.81 6.54 -24.69
C LEU A 288 -19.99 7.52 -24.56
N ILE A 289 -20.60 7.61 -23.38
CA ILE A 289 -21.72 8.52 -23.11
C ILE A 289 -21.28 9.98 -23.28
N VAL A 290 -20.17 10.39 -22.65
CA VAL A 290 -19.65 11.76 -22.74
C VAL A 290 -19.32 12.14 -24.19
N GLN A 291 -18.77 11.23 -24.99
CA GLN A 291 -18.49 11.51 -26.41
C GLN A 291 -19.76 11.69 -27.23
N ALA A 292 -20.79 10.89 -26.96
CA ALA A 292 -22.07 10.97 -27.64
C ALA A 292 -22.83 12.25 -27.25
N GLU A 293 -22.88 12.61 -25.97
CA GLU A 293 -23.57 13.82 -25.49
C GLU A 293 -22.97 15.11 -26.05
N ASN A 294 -21.65 15.13 -26.27
CA ASN A 294 -20.95 16.26 -26.86
C ASN A 294 -21.10 16.35 -28.39
N ASN A 295 -21.85 15.45 -29.04
CA ASN A 295 -22.07 15.48 -30.48
C ASN A 295 -23.51 15.09 -30.85
N PRO A 296 -24.36 16.07 -31.24
CA PRO A 296 -25.75 15.82 -31.61
C PRO A 296 -25.97 14.84 -32.77
N ALA A 297 -24.93 14.52 -33.56
CA ALA A 297 -25.01 13.51 -34.62
C ALA A 297 -24.98 12.06 -34.10
N ILE A 298 -24.70 11.87 -32.81
CA ILE A 298 -24.61 10.56 -32.16
C ILE A 298 -25.83 10.41 -31.26
N ASP A 299 -26.86 9.75 -31.77
CA ASP A 299 -28.09 9.50 -31.02
C ASP A 299 -27.94 8.28 -30.09
N ILE A 300 -27.99 8.53 -28.78
CA ILE A 300 -27.92 7.51 -27.73
C ILE A 300 -29.22 7.39 -26.93
N SER A 301 -30.33 8.02 -27.35
CA SER A 301 -31.57 8.05 -26.56
C SER A 301 -32.24 6.68 -26.37
N GLY A 302 -31.83 5.67 -27.15
CA GLY A 302 -32.28 4.28 -27.02
C GLY A 302 -31.38 3.41 -26.13
N LEU A 303 -30.28 3.95 -25.59
CA LEU A 303 -29.26 3.21 -24.85
C LEU A 303 -29.46 3.32 -23.33
N ASN A 304 -30.70 3.06 -22.90
CA ASN A 304 -31.16 3.35 -21.54
C ASN A 304 -30.41 2.57 -20.45
N GLU A 305 -30.05 1.31 -20.69
CA GLU A 305 -29.31 0.51 -19.69
C GLU A 305 -27.86 0.99 -19.57
N LEU A 306 -27.22 1.38 -20.69
CA LEU A 306 -25.90 1.99 -20.66
C LEU A 306 -25.90 3.32 -19.90
N GLN A 307 -26.87 4.19 -20.19
CA GLN A 307 -27.02 5.48 -19.50
C GLN A 307 -27.27 5.29 -18.00
N ARG A 308 -28.18 4.38 -17.63
CA ARG A 308 -28.46 4.04 -16.24
C ARG A 308 -27.24 3.50 -15.51
N TYR A 309 -26.43 2.64 -16.15
CA TYR A 309 -25.21 2.11 -15.56
C TYR A 309 -24.16 3.20 -15.30
N VAL A 310 -23.95 4.09 -16.27
CA VAL A 310 -23.01 5.21 -16.13
C VAL A 310 -23.46 6.14 -15.01
N ALA A 311 -24.74 6.50 -14.96
CA ALA A 311 -25.28 7.36 -13.89
C ALA A 311 -25.05 6.75 -12.49
N LEU A 312 -25.37 5.47 -12.30
CA LEU A 312 -25.13 4.80 -11.01
C LEU A 312 -23.64 4.66 -10.66
N SER A 313 -22.79 4.41 -11.66
CA SER A 313 -21.34 4.37 -11.45
C SER A 313 -20.79 5.74 -11.04
N GLU A 314 -21.34 6.81 -11.60
CA GLU A 314 -21.00 8.18 -11.22
C GLU A 314 -21.47 8.49 -9.80
N GLU A 315 -22.71 8.16 -9.44
CA GLU A 315 -23.22 8.31 -8.06
C GLU A 315 -22.33 7.58 -7.06
N LEU A 316 -21.98 6.31 -7.31
CA LEU A 316 -21.04 5.55 -6.46
C LEU A 316 -19.66 6.20 -6.35
N SER A 317 -19.14 6.77 -7.44
CA SER A 317 -17.82 7.43 -7.44
C SER A 317 -17.76 8.71 -6.60
N GLN A 318 -18.92 9.31 -6.29
CA GLN A 318 -19.02 10.50 -5.46
C GLN A 318 -19.18 10.18 -3.97
N ILE A 319 -19.38 8.92 -3.60
CA ILE A 319 -19.56 8.52 -2.20
C ILE A 319 -18.23 8.62 -1.47
N ASP A 320 -18.22 9.38 -0.37
CA ASP A 320 -17.07 9.43 0.52
C ASP A 320 -16.94 8.10 1.28
N HIS A 321 -15.94 7.30 0.91
CA HIS A 321 -15.70 5.99 1.51
C HIS A 321 -15.41 6.05 3.02
N SER A 322 -14.84 7.16 3.53
CA SER A 322 -14.56 7.30 4.96
C SER A 322 -15.84 7.50 5.75
N VAL A 323 -16.72 8.40 5.27
CA VAL A 323 -18.02 8.64 5.90
C VAL A 323 -18.93 7.41 5.76
N LEU A 324 -18.88 6.70 4.63
CA LEU A 324 -19.61 5.46 4.46
C LEU A 324 -19.17 4.39 5.48
N GLN A 325 -17.87 4.27 5.76
CA GLN A 325 -17.37 3.33 6.76
C GLN A 325 -17.89 3.68 8.16
N ASP A 326 -17.87 4.96 8.54
CA ASP A 326 -18.43 5.43 9.81
C ASP A 326 -19.94 5.13 9.93
N GLU A 327 -20.70 5.29 8.84
CA GLU A 327 -22.12 4.95 8.79
C GLU A 327 -22.36 3.43 8.91
N ILE A 328 -21.53 2.60 8.29
CA ILE A 328 -21.60 1.13 8.43
C ILE A 328 -21.38 0.74 9.88
N ASP A 329 -20.34 1.26 10.53
CA ASP A 329 -20.01 0.93 11.91
C ASP A 329 -21.12 1.41 12.87
N GLY A 330 -21.66 2.61 12.65
CA GLY A 330 -22.82 3.13 13.38
C GLY A 330 -24.07 2.28 13.19
N PHE A 331 -24.36 1.85 11.96
CA PHE A 331 -25.51 1.01 11.65
C PHE A 331 -25.41 -0.35 12.35
N VAL A 332 -24.22 -0.98 12.31
CA VAL A 332 -23.96 -2.26 12.98
C VAL A 332 -24.18 -2.14 14.48
N GLU A 333 -23.70 -1.07 15.11
CA GLU A 333 -23.88 -0.82 16.54
C GLU A 333 -25.37 -0.67 16.90
N VAL A 334 -26.14 0.10 16.13
CA VAL A 334 -27.59 0.24 16.35
C VAL A 334 -28.32 -1.10 16.18
N CYS A 335 -27.90 -1.93 15.22
CA CYS A 335 -28.45 -3.27 15.04
C CYS A 335 -28.18 -4.17 16.26
N TYR A 336 -26.94 -4.17 16.80
CA TYR A 336 -26.64 -4.87 18.05
C TYR A 336 -27.49 -4.36 19.21
N GLN A 337 -27.65 -3.04 19.37
CA GLN A 337 -28.48 -2.47 20.43
C GLN A 337 -29.94 -2.93 20.37
N ARG A 338 -30.48 -3.20 19.17
CA ARG A 338 -31.83 -3.75 18.98
C ARG A 338 -31.93 -5.25 19.25
N LEU A 339 -30.90 -6.01 18.90
CA LEU A 339 -30.92 -7.48 18.98
C LEU A 339 -30.48 -8.00 20.36
N LEU A 340 -29.57 -7.30 21.06
CA LEU A 340 -29.07 -7.68 22.38
C LEU A 340 -30.13 -7.45 23.47
N SER A 341 -30.70 -8.53 23.99
CA SER A 341 -31.86 -8.47 24.88
C SER A 341 -31.49 -8.68 26.35
N THR A 342 -30.58 -9.61 26.63
CA THR A 342 -30.19 -10.02 28.00
C THR A 342 -28.90 -9.37 28.47
N ALA A 343 -28.66 -9.36 29.79
CA ALA A 343 -27.40 -8.88 30.35
C ALA A 343 -26.20 -9.75 29.91
N GLU A 344 -26.41 -11.07 29.82
CA GLU A 344 -25.40 -12.03 29.38
C GLU A 344 -24.99 -11.80 27.92
N GLU A 345 -25.95 -11.60 27.02
CA GLU A 345 -25.68 -11.27 25.61
C GLU A 345 -24.88 -9.98 25.47
N LYS A 346 -25.26 -8.93 26.22
CA LYS A 346 -24.56 -7.63 26.20
C LYS A 346 -23.13 -7.73 26.72
N GLU A 347 -22.92 -8.45 27.82
CA GLU A 347 -21.59 -8.66 28.38
C GLU A 347 -20.71 -9.47 27.41
N LEU A 348 -21.26 -10.51 26.78
CA LEU A 348 -20.53 -11.34 25.83
C LEU A 348 -20.21 -10.60 24.52
N HIS A 349 -21.11 -9.74 24.04
CA HIS A 349 -20.85 -8.86 22.91
C HIS A 349 -19.72 -7.88 23.23
N ALA A 350 -19.78 -7.22 24.39
CA ALA A 350 -18.71 -6.31 24.84
C ALA A 350 -17.35 -7.03 24.98
N LEU A 351 -17.33 -8.24 25.55
CA LEU A 351 -16.13 -9.07 25.59
C LEU A 351 -15.61 -9.40 24.19
N SER A 352 -16.49 -9.71 23.25
CA SER A 352 -16.09 -10.04 21.88
C SER A 352 -15.52 -8.83 21.15
N SER A 353 -16.12 -7.65 21.30
CA SER A 353 -15.59 -6.39 20.78
C SER A 353 -14.21 -6.08 21.36
N ASN A 354 -14.03 -6.20 22.68
CA ASN A 354 -12.72 -6.03 23.33
C ASN A 354 -11.68 -7.03 22.81
N PHE A 355 -12.10 -8.28 22.52
CA PHE A 355 -11.22 -9.29 21.94
C PHE A 355 -10.78 -8.93 20.52
N GLU A 356 -11.63 -8.32 19.68
CA GLU A 356 -11.23 -7.87 18.34
C GLU A 356 -10.06 -6.89 18.41
N THR A 357 -10.14 -5.88 19.27
CA THR A 357 -9.04 -4.91 19.51
C THR A 357 -7.78 -5.59 20.05
N LEU A 358 -7.93 -6.49 21.03
CA LEU A 358 -6.80 -7.25 21.56
C LEU A 358 -6.15 -8.12 20.48
N ASN A 359 -6.96 -8.76 19.63
CA ASN A 359 -6.49 -9.61 18.56
C ASN A 359 -5.66 -8.80 17.55
N GLN A 360 -6.12 -7.62 17.15
CA GLN A 360 -5.37 -6.70 16.27
C GLN A 360 -4.00 -6.33 16.88
N LEU A 361 -3.95 -6.09 18.19
CA LEU A 361 -2.70 -5.85 18.90
C LEU A 361 -1.80 -7.08 18.93
N TYR A 362 -2.34 -8.28 19.16
CA TYR A 362 -1.59 -9.55 19.12
C TYR A 362 -1.24 -10.02 17.70
N SER A 363 -1.73 -9.34 16.65
CA SER A 363 -1.30 -9.56 15.26
C SER A 363 -0.46 -8.42 14.70
N LEU A 364 -0.23 -7.34 15.47
CA LEU A 364 0.38 -6.09 14.98
C LEU A 364 -0.31 -5.54 13.72
N SER A 365 -1.65 -5.62 13.67
CA SER A 365 -2.47 -5.13 12.55
C SER A 365 -3.36 -3.95 12.92
N LEU A 366 -3.15 -3.35 14.09
CA LEU A 366 -3.85 -2.13 14.50
C LEU A 366 -3.47 -0.96 13.59
N ILE A 367 -4.47 -0.22 13.12
CA ILE A 367 -4.26 1.03 12.37
C ILE A 367 -3.94 2.18 13.32
N ARG A 368 -3.41 3.28 12.77
CA ARG A 368 -2.95 4.42 13.56
C ARG A 368 -4.07 5.06 14.40
N SER A 369 -5.22 5.34 13.78
CA SER A 369 -6.36 5.97 14.46
C SER A 369 -6.78 5.19 15.71
N ASP A 370 -6.82 3.87 15.60
CA ASP A 370 -7.19 2.97 16.68
C ASP A 370 -6.14 2.98 17.80
N TYR A 371 -4.85 3.01 17.45
CA TYR A 371 -3.81 3.16 18.46
C TYR A 371 -3.94 4.48 19.24
N LEU A 372 -4.17 5.60 18.54
CA LEU A 372 -4.30 6.92 19.17
C LEU A 372 -5.53 7.03 20.07
N SER A 373 -6.65 6.40 19.70
CA SER A 373 -7.85 6.35 20.54
C SER A 373 -7.62 5.51 21.81
N MET A 374 -6.84 4.43 21.72
CA MET A 374 -6.46 3.60 22.85
C MET A 374 -5.44 4.25 23.80
N GLN A 375 -4.51 5.06 23.28
CA GLN A 375 -3.49 5.72 24.11
C GLN A 375 -4.13 6.62 25.19
N GLN A 376 -5.30 7.19 24.91
CA GLN A 376 -6.00 8.09 25.83
C GLN A 376 -6.67 7.38 27.02
N SER A 377 -6.70 6.04 27.02
CA SER A 377 -7.39 5.21 28.02
C SER A 377 -6.44 4.24 28.73
N THR A 378 -5.44 4.72 29.49
CA THR A 378 -4.42 3.78 30.01
C THR A 378 -4.67 3.22 31.42
N GLN A 379 -4.89 1.90 31.45
CA GLN A 379 -4.25 0.91 32.35
C GLN A 379 -4.28 -0.47 31.66
N ILE A 380 -3.34 -0.71 30.73
CA ILE A 380 -3.31 -1.89 29.83
C ILE A 380 -3.29 -3.23 30.59
N ALA A 381 -2.51 -3.31 31.66
CA ALA A 381 -2.45 -4.52 32.48
C ALA A 381 -3.82 -4.83 33.11
N GLU A 382 -4.49 -3.80 33.65
CA GLU A 382 -5.82 -3.94 34.22
C GLU A 382 -6.87 -4.27 33.15
N PHE A 383 -6.72 -3.74 31.93
CA PHE A 383 -7.56 -4.10 30.79
C PHE A 383 -7.46 -5.59 30.45
N VAL A 384 -6.25 -6.15 30.34
CA VAL A 384 -6.06 -7.59 30.06
C VAL A 384 -6.57 -8.44 31.21
N GLU A 385 -6.28 -8.06 32.46
CA GLU A 385 -6.75 -8.80 33.63
C GLU A 385 -8.28 -8.80 33.71
N SER A 386 -8.92 -7.65 33.49
CA SER A 386 -10.38 -7.50 33.46
C SER A 386 -10.99 -8.29 32.31
N PHE A 387 -10.42 -8.19 31.11
CA PHE A 387 -10.87 -8.97 29.95
C PHE A 387 -10.78 -10.47 30.21
N ILE A 388 -9.65 -10.98 30.72
CA ILE A 388 -9.47 -12.40 30.98
C ILE A 388 -10.37 -12.88 32.13
N ALA A 389 -10.64 -12.04 33.13
CA ALA A 389 -11.60 -12.36 34.19
C ALA A 389 -13.03 -12.53 33.63
N GLY A 390 -13.47 -11.60 32.79
CA GLY A 390 -14.76 -11.69 32.09
C GLY A 390 -14.83 -12.90 31.15
N TYR A 391 -13.79 -13.12 30.33
CA TYR A 391 -13.67 -14.29 29.46
C TYR A 391 -13.74 -15.61 30.24
N ASN A 392 -13.02 -15.73 31.35
CA ASN A 392 -13.00 -16.94 32.17
C ASN A 392 -14.36 -17.22 32.82
N THR A 393 -15.18 -16.19 33.02
CA THR A 393 -16.56 -16.31 33.50
C THR A 393 -17.49 -16.77 32.38
N ALA A 394 -17.39 -16.17 31.18
CA ALA A 394 -18.21 -16.50 30.02
C ALA A 394 -17.86 -17.86 29.37
N ALA A 395 -16.59 -18.29 29.43
CA ALA A 395 -16.09 -19.49 28.77
C ALA A 395 -15.28 -20.40 29.73
N PRO A 396 -15.89 -20.92 30.81
CA PRO A 396 -15.16 -21.64 31.87
C PRO A 396 -14.46 -22.92 31.40
N ALA A 397 -14.97 -23.57 30.35
CA ALA A 397 -14.36 -24.77 29.75
C ALA A 397 -13.06 -24.50 28.99
N SER A 398 -12.77 -23.24 28.66
CA SER A 398 -11.56 -22.81 27.94
C SER A 398 -10.77 -21.76 28.73
N ARG A 399 -10.81 -21.85 30.06
CA ARG A 399 -10.18 -20.90 30.98
C ARG A 399 -8.69 -20.65 30.66
N ILE A 400 -8.28 -19.40 30.72
CA ILE A 400 -6.89 -18.96 30.69
C ILE A 400 -6.34 -18.91 32.12
N SER A 401 -5.18 -19.53 32.35
CA SER A 401 -4.52 -19.56 33.66
C SER A 401 -3.94 -18.19 34.04
N PRO A 402 -3.67 -17.93 35.34
CA PRO A 402 -2.98 -16.70 35.76
C PRO A 402 -1.61 -16.52 35.09
N ASP A 403 -0.82 -17.59 34.92
CA ASP A 403 0.48 -17.52 34.24
C ASP A 403 0.34 -17.11 32.76
N ASN A 404 -0.65 -17.68 32.06
CA ASN A 404 -0.94 -17.30 30.67
C ASN A 404 -1.50 -15.87 30.58
N THR A 405 -2.24 -15.42 31.58
CA THR A 405 -2.74 -14.03 31.67
C THR A 405 -1.57 -13.06 31.78
N ALA A 406 -0.63 -13.33 32.69
CA ALA A 406 0.58 -12.52 32.87
C ALA A 406 1.46 -12.53 31.61
N PHE A 407 1.57 -13.68 30.94
CA PHE A 407 2.27 -13.78 29.65
C PHE A 407 1.61 -12.90 28.58
N LEU A 408 0.30 -13.00 28.39
CA LEU A 408 -0.45 -12.19 27.43
C LEU A 408 -0.31 -10.69 27.73
N ALA A 409 -0.46 -10.27 28.99
CA ALA A 409 -0.26 -8.88 29.41
C ALA A 409 1.13 -8.35 29.07
N LYS A 410 2.18 -9.17 29.27
CA LYS A 410 3.56 -8.81 28.90
C LYS A 410 3.70 -8.60 27.39
N ILE A 411 3.14 -9.49 26.57
CA ILE A 411 3.21 -9.37 25.11
C ILE A 411 2.43 -8.14 24.63
N LEU A 412 1.26 -7.87 25.21
CA LEU A 412 0.49 -6.69 24.88
C LEU A 412 1.24 -5.39 25.18
N ALA A 413 1.91 -5.32 26.34
CA ALA A 413 2.73 -4.17 26.69
C ALA A 413 3.87 -3.94 25.68
N ASN A 414 4.53 -5.02 25.21
CA ASN A 414 5.54 -4.92 24.16
C ASN A 414 4.94 -4.43 22.83
N ASN A 415 3.79 -4.96 22.43
CA ASN A 415 3.13 -4.59 21.18
C ASN A 415 2.65 -3.13 21.20
N LEU A 416 2.23 -2.62 22.35
CA LEU A 416 1.91 -1.20 22.50
C LEU A 416 3.15 -0.31 22.46
N ALA A 417 4.28 -0.78 23.01
CA ALA A 417 5.56 -0.08 22.88
C ALA A 417 6.04 -0.06 21.41
N PHE A 418 5.78 -1.11 20.62
CA PHE A 418 5.99 -1.10 19.17
C PHE A 418 5.25 0.07 18.51
N TYR A 419 3.94 0.20 18.72
CA TYR A 419 3.16 1.29 18.15
C TYR A 419 3.57 2.67 18.69
N GLN A 420 3.88 2.77 19.98
CA GLN A 420 4.37 4.02 20.56
C GLN A 420 5.66 4.50 19.89
N THR A 421 6.57 3.56 19.60
CA THR A 421 7.84 3.87 18.92
C THR A 421 7.59 4.24 17.45
N ALA A 422 6.66 3.56 16.78
CA ALA A 422 6.24 3.92 15.42
C ALA A 422 5.66 5.34 15.35
N VAL A 423 4.87 5.75 16.34
CA VAL A 423 4.35 7.12 16.45
C VAL A 423 5.47 8.14 16.67
N GLN A 424 6.46 7.82 17.51
CA GLN A 424 7.63 8.68 17.71
C GLN A 424 8.46 8.86 16.44
N ARG A 425 8.51 7.84 15.57
CA ARG A 425 9.21 7.89 14.29
C ARG A 425 8.53 8.83 13.29
N ASP A 426 7.21 9.02 13.34
CA ASP A 426 6.51 9.81 12.31
C ASP A 426 7.08 11.24 12.19
N THR A 427 7.23 11.92 13.33
CA THR A 427 7.72 13.30 13.37
C THR A 427 9.14 13.37 12.83
N VAL A 428 10.00 12.42 13.18
CA VAL A 428 11.38 12.40 12.72
C VAL A 428 11.46 12.15 11.22
N ILE A 429 10.70 11.17 10.69
CA ILE A 429 10.63 10.87 9.25
C ILE A 429 10.22 12.12 8.47
N PHE A 430 9.20 12.84 8.94
CA PHE A 430 8.70 14.04 8.28
C PHE A 430 9.71 15.20 8.34
N GLU A 431 10.22 15.52 9.53
CA GLU A 431 11.19 16.62 9.73
C GLU A 431 12.51 16.40 8.98
N ASN A 432 12.99 15.15 8.94
CA ASN A 432 14.18 14.78 8.17
C ASN A 432 13.93 14.88 6.66
N THR A 433 12.72 14.57 6.18
CA THR A 433 12.33 14.77 4.78
C THR A 433 12.36 16.25 4.41
N LEU A 434 11.82 17.14 5.26
CA LEU A 434 11.88 18.59 5.03
C LEU A 434 13.32 19.12 5.06
N SER A 435 14.11 18.66 6.04
CA SER A 435 15.53 19.01 6.14
C SER A 435 16.31 18.58 4.90
N LEU A 436 15.99 17.41 4.35
CA LEU A 436 16.57 16.91 3.11
C LEU A 436 16.19 17.81 1.92
N MET A 437 14.91 18.21 1.79
CA MET A 437 14.48 19.12 0.72
C MET A 437 15.23 20.47 0.79
N GLU A 438 15.42 21.01 1.99
CA GLU A 438 16.13 22.28 2.20
C GLU A 438 17.62 22.18 1.86
N GLN A 439 18.29 21.11 2.31
CA GLN A 439 19.69 20.84 1.97
C GLN A 439 19.91 20.68 0.47
N GLN A 440 18.89 20.16 -0.24
CA GLN A 440 18.94 19.93 -1.69
C GLN A 440 18.32 21.04 -2.52
N GLN A 441 17.81 22.09 -1.87
CA GLN A 441 17.16 23.22 -2.51
C GLN A 441 16.09 22.78 -3.52
N CYS A 442 15.32 21.74 -3.19
CA CYS A 442 14.26 21.21 -4.05
C CYS A 442 12.88 21.54 -3.49
N THR A 443 11.95 21.82 -4.39
CA THR A 443 10.55 22.13 -4.07
C THR A 443 9.68 20.86 -4.06
N ALA A 444 10.15 19.75 -4.62
CA ALA A 444 9.43 18.49 -4.58
C ALA A 444 10.34 17.30 -4.24
N THR A 445 9.81 16.34 -3.51
CA THR A 445 10.48 15.06 -3.22
C THR A 445 9.47 13.92 -3.15
N VAL A 446 9.98 12.69 -3.27
CA VAL A 446 9.23 11.47 -2.97
C VAL A 446 9.58 11.02 -1.56
N LEU A 447 8.57 10.70 -0.76
CA LEU A 447 8.72 10.00 0.53
C LEU A 447 8.11 8.61 0.38
N ILE A 448 8.90 7.58 0.66
CA ILE A 448 8.44 6.19 0.70
C ILE A 448 8.29 5.79 2.17
N ALA A 449 7.07 5.46 2.58
CA ALA A 449 6.78 5.05 3.95
C ALA A 449 5.60 4.06 3.99
N GLY A 450 5.56 3.23 5.02
CA GLY A 450 4.48 2.31 5.29
C GLY A 450 3.18 3.04 5.64
N GLY A 451 2.04 2.38 5.39
CA GLY A 451 0.71 2.98 5.57
C GLY A 451 0.40 3.49 6.97
N PHE A 452 1.10 3.02 8.01
CA PHE A 452 0.93 3.49 9.40
C PHE A 452 1.32 4.97 9.59
N HIS A 453 2.32 5.45 8.84
CA HIS A 453 2.85 6.82 8.95
C HIS A 453 2.04 7.86 8.16
N LYS A 454 1.22 7.39 7.21
CA LYS A 454 0.49 8.21 6.22
C LYS A 454 -0.29 9.35 6.86
N ASP A 455 -1.15 9.06 7.84
CA ASP A 455 -2.09 10.08 8.36
C ASP A 455 -1.34 11.22 9.06
N HIS A 456 -0.24 10.92 9.75
CA HIS A 456 0.61 11.95 10.34
C HIS A 456 1.30 12.80 9.28
N ILE A 457 1.80 12.19 8.19
CA ILE A 457 2.43 12.90 7.08
C ILE A 457 1.41 13.82 6.40
N ILE A 458 0.19 13.34 6.12
CA ILE A 458 -0.89 14.16 5.55
C ILE A 458 -1.22 15.35 6.46
N ALA A 459 -1.40 15.10 7.77
CA ALA A 459 -1.68 16.14 8.75
C ALA A 459 -0.54 17.18 8.82
N SER A 460 0.71 16.72 8.88
CA SER A 460 1.89 17.58 8.97
C SER A 460 2.09 18.43 7.70
N CYS A 461 1.83 17.86 6.52
CA CYS A 461 1.79 18.62 5.27
C CYS A 461 0.72 19.72 5.32
N ALA A 462 -0.50 19.39 5.78
CA ALA A 462 -1.60 20.35 5.87
C ALA A 462 -1.30 21.48 6.87
N GLU A 463 -0.71 21.16 8.03
CA GLU A 463 -0.30 22.15 9.05
C GLU A 463 0.77 23.13 8.54
N GLN A 464 1.67 22.66 7.66
CA GLN A 464 2.75 23.48 7.09
C GLN A 464 2.44 24.02 5.70
N GLU A 465 1.19 23.89 5.24
CA GLU A 465 0.73 24.33 3.91
C GLU A 465 1.57 23.73 2.76
N ILE A 466 2.05 22.49 2.92
CA ILE A 466 2.81 21.73 1.91
C ILE A 466 1.85 20.90 1.06
N GLY A 467 2.04 20.92 -0.25
CA GLY A 467 1.29 20.06 -1.16
C GLY A 467 1.56 18.58 -0.88
N CYS A 468 0.52 17.76 -0.77
CA CYS A 468 0.65 16.33 -0.49
C CYS A 468 -0.10 15.51 -1.55
N ILE A 469 0.58 14.52 -2.14
CA ILE A 469 -0.02 13.54 -3.06
C ILE A 469 0.33 12.15 -2.51
N VAL A 470 -0.69 11.32 -2.28
CA VAL A 470 -0.52 9.96 -1.76
C VAL A 470 -0.86 8.94 -2.83
N ILE A 471 0.10 8.10 -3.17
CA ILE A 471 0.01 7.08 -4.21
C ILE A 471 0.17 5.70 -3.59
N SER A 472 -0.73 4.78 -3.89
CA SER A 472 -0.72 3.41 -3.40
C SER A 472 -0.46 2.43 -4.54
N PRO A 473 0.52 1.53 -4.45
CA PRO A 473 0.71 0.46 -5.43
C PRO A 473 -0.53 -0.45 -5.54
N ALA A 474 -1.21 -0.46 -6.68
CA ALA A 474 -2.46 -1.20 -6.87
C ALA A 474 -2.31 -2.74 -6.87
N THR A 475 -1.10 -3.25 -7.02
CA THR A 475 -0.79 -4.68 -7.21
C THR A 475 -0.39 -5.41 -5.93
N ALA A 476 -0.62 -4.82 -4.75
CA ALA A 476 -0.34 -5.47 -3.48
C ALA A 476 -1.22 -6.72 -3.29
N GLY A 477 -0.67 -7.91 -3.58
CA GLY A 477 -1.25 -9.19 -3.14
C GLY A 477 -1.10 -9.38 -1.62
N GLU A 478 -1.49 -10.54 -1.09
CA GLU A 478 -1.25 -10.87 0.32
C GLU A 478 0.23 -10.76 0.68
N GLN A 479 0.52 -10.13 1.81
CA GLN A 479 1.86 -10.01 2.35
C GLN A 479 2.20 -11.27 3.15
N ASP A 480 3.28 -11.96 2.79
CA ASP A 480 3.77 -13.09 3.60
C ASP A 480 4.46 -12.55 4.85
N PHE A 481 3.77 -12.68 5.98
CA PHE A 481 4.28 -12.27 7.29
C PHE A 481 5.65 -12.91 7.63
N ASN A 482 5.89 -14.16 7.23
CA ASN A 482 7.17 -14.82 7.49
C ASN A 482 8.27 -14.27 6.58
N GLN A 483 7.95 -13.93 5.33
CA GLN A 483 8.89 -13.26 4.45
C GLN A 483 9.26 -11.88 5.01
N TYR A 484 8.26 -11.07 5.37
CA TYR A 484 8.46 -9.78 6.02
C TYR A 484 9.30 -9.92 7.29
N ALA A 485 8.92 -10.81 8.21
CA ALA A 485 9.67 -11.06 9.44
C ALA A 485 11.10 -11.54 9.17
N SER A 486 11.33 -12.37 8.15
CA SER A 486 12.68 -12.84 7.79
C SER A 486 13.59 -11.72 7.31
N VAL A 487 13.02 -10.72 6.62
CA VAL A 487 13.72 -9.54 6.11
C VAL A 487 13.96 -8.53 7.23
N VAL A 488 12.95 -8.26 8.05
CA VAL A 488 13.03 -7.31 9.18
C VAL A 488 13.98 -7.83 10.27
N LEU A 489 13.91 -9.12 10.60
CA LEU A 489 14.75 -9.74 11.61
C LEU A 489 16.09 -10.25 11.06
N ARG A 490 16.28 -10.25 9.73
CA ARG A 490 17.45 -10.78 8.99
C ARG A 490 18.05 -12.02 9.66
N ASN A 491 17.21 -13.06 9.73
CA ASN A 491 17.40 -14.30 10.50
C ASN A 491 18.86 -14.82 10.54
N ASP A 492 19.38 -15.07 11.74
CA ASP A 492 20.61 -15.81 12.09
C ASP A 492 20.66 -17.28 11.55
N ARG A 493 19.74 -17.66 10.66
CA ARG A 493 19.60 -19.02 10.12
C ARG A 493 19.90 -19.16 8.62
N PHE A 494 20.06 -18.07 7.87
CA PHE A 494 20.41 -18.14 6.44
C PHE A 494 21.85 -17.73 6.11
N ILE A 495 22.72 -17.66 7.13
CA ILE A 495 24.16 -17.78 6.92
C ILE A 495 24.65 -18.84 7.90
N GLN A 496 25.01 -20.03 7.42
CA GLN A 496 26.39 -20.54 7.44
C GLN A 496 26.49 -21.82 6.58
N PRO A 497 27.58 -21.97 5.83
CA PRO A 497 28.58 -22.94 6.26
C PRO A 497 29.89 -22.23 6.67
N PRO A 498 30.79 -22.94 7.38
CA PRO A 498 31.29 -22.55 8.69
C PRO A 498 32.41 -21.51 8.68
N GLN A 499 32.45 -20.71 9.75
CA GLN A 499 33.62 -19.91 10.12
C GLN A 499 34.84 -20.80 10.44
N PRO A 500 36.03 -20.33 10.07
CA PRO A 500 37.09 -20.11 11.05
C PRO A 500 37.59 -18.67 10.83
N ASP A 501 37.17 -17.68 11.60
CA ASP A 501 37.52 -17.56 13.00
C ASP A 501 36.66 -16.45 13.62
N LYS A 502 36.29 -16.65 14.88
CA LYS A 502 35.26 -15.92 15.62
C LYS A 502 35.41 -14.40 15.53
N THR A 503 34.45 -13.76 14.87
CA THR A 503 33.82 -12.54 15.38
C THR A 503 32.31 -12.66 15.18
N GLN A 504 31.58 -12.98 16.26
CA GLN A 504 30.14 -12.73 16.32
C GLN A 504 29.97 -11.21 16.25
N GLY A 505 29.81 -10.69 15.03
CA GLY A 505 29.38 -9.31 14.82
C GLY A 505 27.95 -9.18 15.34
N ASN A 506 27.74 -8.25 16.27
CA ASN A 506 26.40 -7.85 16.72
C ASN A 506 25.69 -7.12 15.56
N TYR A 507 25.15 -7.87 14.61
CA TYR A 507 24.42 -7.34 13.47
C TYR A 507 23.04 -6.83 13.90
N LEU A 508 22.97 -5.61 14.43
CA LEU A 508 21.74 -4.82 14.38
C LEU A 508 21.74 -4.06 13.06
N ARG A 509 21.32 -4.78 12.01
CA ARG A 509 21.15 -4.31 10.63
C ARG A 509 19.93 -3.39 10.53
N ALA A 510 20.02 -2.23 11.15
CA ALA A 510 19.19 -1.08 10.79
C ALA A 510 19.41 -0.77 9.30
N SER A 511 18.44 -0.20 8.59
CA SER A 511 18.60 0.33 7.22
C SER A 511 18.72 -0.67 6.06
N SER A 512 18.35 -0.19 4.87
CA SER A 512 18.46 -0.86 3.57
C SER A 512 19.79 -1.61 3.44
N PHE A 513 19.81 -2.66 2.64
CA PHE A 513 21.02 -3.43 2.40
C PHE A 513 22.21 -2.55 1.95
N PHE A 514 21.95 -1.44 1.26
CA PHE A 514 22.97 -0.52 0.73
C PHE A 514 23.14 0.78 1.52
N ALA A 515 22.48 0.95 2.66
CA ALA A 515 22.65 2.14 3.49
C ALA A 515 24.10 2.29 3.99
N GLN A 516 24.59 3.53 4.07
CA GLN A 516 25.96 3.84 4.49
C GLN A 516 26.31 3.24 5.87
N SER A 517 25.35 3.23 6.79
CA SER A 517 25.47 2.66 8.14
C SER A 517 25.44 1.12 8.19
N SER A 518 25.16 0.43 7.08
CA SER A 518 25.06 -1.03 7.02
C SER A 518 26.42 -1.75 6.96
N PHE A 519 27.54 -1.02 6.86
CA PHE A 519 28.87 -1.60 6.75
C PHE A 519 29.85 -1.08 7.82
N ASP A 520 30.37 -1.99 8.65
CA ASP A 520 31.34 -1.63 9.71
C ASP A 520 32.74 -1.25 9.19
N SER A 521 33.07 -1.64 7.95
CA SER A 521 34.36 -1.32 7.33
C SER A 521 34.34 -1.49 5.81
N ALA A 522 35.31 -0.85 5.13
CA ALA A 522 35.59 -1.08 3.71
C ALA A 522 35.88 -2.56 3.38
N GLN A 523 36.29 -3.36 4.37
CA GLN A 523 36.56 -4.79 4.22
C GLN A 523 35.26 -5.60 4.12
N HIS A 524 34.19 -5.22 4.84
CA HIS A 524 32.85 -5.81 4.69
C HIS A 524 32.24 -5.49 3.34
N ILE A 525 32.34 -4.24 2.89
CA ILE A 525 31.94 -3.80 1.55
C ILE A 525 32.68 -4.62 0.48
N THR A 526 33.98 -4.85 0.67
CA THR A 526 34.82 -5.63 -0.26
C THR A 526 34.49 -7.12 -0.27
N ALA A 527 34.17 -7.72 0.89
CA ALA A 527 33.76 -9.11 0.99
C ALA A 527 32.40 -9.34 0.32
N PHE A 528 31.42 -8.47 0.61
CA PHE A 528 30.11 -8.50 -0.03
C PHE A 528 30.25 -8.41 -1.55
N ARG A 529 30.99 -7.40 -2.03
CA ARG A 529 31.37 -7.26 -3.43
C ARG A 529 31.92 -8.54 -4.04
N ASN A 530 32.87 -9.20 -3.38
CA ASN A 530 33.56 -10.34 -3.97
C ASN A 530 32.62 -11.55 -4.12
N ASN A 531 31.78 -11.82 -3.11
CA ASN A 531 30.77 -12.87 -3.19
C ASN A 531 29.71 -12.54 -4.24
N PHE A 532 29.28 -11.30 -4.29
CA PHE A 532 28.26 -10.80 -5.20
C PHE A 532 28.68 -10.82 -6.67
N ILE A 533 29.90 -10.37 -6.99
CA ILE A 533 30.45 -10.50 -8.35
C ILE A 533 30.53 -11.97 -8.74
N PHE A 534 30.95 -12.84 -7.82
CA PHE A 534 31.11 -14.25 -8.11
C PHE A 534 29.77 -14.89 -8.49
N GLU A 535 28.72 -14.69 -7.70
CA GLU A 535 27.38 -15.21 -7.98
C GLU A 535 26.74 -14.57 -9.24
N ALA A 536 26.81 -13.23 -9.37
CA ALA A 536 26.26 -12.54 -10.54
C ALA A 536 26.98 -12.91 -11.86
N VAL A 537 28.25 -13.29 -11.78
CA VAL A 537 29.02 -13.81 -12.90
C VAL A 537 28.66 -15.27 -13.17
N LEU A 538 28.55 -16.11 -12.14
CA LEU A 538 28.14 -17.51 -12.26
C LEU A 538 26.77 -17.67 -12.94
N ASP A 539 25.79 -16.84 -12.56
CA ASP A 539 24.43 -16.85 -13.14
C ASP A 539 24.38 -16.32 -14.60
N SER A 540 25.46 -15.69 -15.07
CA SER A 540 25.55 -15.12 -16.42
C SER A 540 26.37 -15.96 -17.40
N ILE A 541 26.90 -17.10 -16.96
CA ILE A 541 27.85 -17.99 -17.66
C ILE A 541 27.33 -18.49 -19.02
N ASP A 542 26.02 -18.65 -19.21
CA ASP A 542 25.49 -19.12 -20.50
C ASP A 542 25.55 -18.06 -21.61
N THR A 543 25.81 -16.79 -21.28
CA THR A 543 25.69 -15.68 -22.24
C THR A 543 26.91 -14.79 -22.44
N ILE A 544 28.00 -14.98 -21.69
CA ILE A 544 29.18 -14.10 -21.76
C ILE A 544 30.47 -14.94 -21.82
N GLY A 545 31.35 -14.65 -22.78
CA GLY A 545 32.64 -15.35 -22.89
C GLY A 545 33.60 -15.05 -21.72
N ALA A 546 34.43 -16.02 -21.33
CA ALA A 546 35.34 -15.89 -20.17
C ALA A 546 36.28 -14.65 -20.22
N GLY A 547 36.69 -14.21 -21.41
CA GLY A 547 37.51 -13.00 -21.59
C GLY A 547 36.75 -11.68 -21.37
N GLU A 548 35.46 -11.65 -21.69
CA GLU A 548 34.56 -10.52 -21.41
C GLU A 548 34.28 -10.42 -19.91
N ILE A 549 34.02 -11.55 -19.25
CA ILE A 549 33.83 -11.63 -17.80
C ILE A 549 35.01 -10.99 -17.06
N HIS A 550 36.25 -11.36 -17.41
CA HIS A 550 37.43 -10.79 -16.77
C HIS A 550 37.55 -9.27 -16.98
N SER A 551 37.22 -8.80 -18.18
CA SER A 551 37.26 -7.38 -18.54
C SER A 551 36.18 -6.57 -17.81
N ILE A 552 34.98 -7.12 -17.66
CA ILE A 552 33.85 -6.54 -16.93
C ILE A 552 34.16 -6.46 -15.43
N ILE A 553 34.64 -7.55 -14.83
CA ILE A 553 35.04 -7.57 -13.42
C ILE A 553 36.13 -6.53 -13.17
N LYS A 554 37.11 -6.41 -14.07
CA LYS A 554 38.19 -5.42 -13.95
C LYS A 554 37.69 -3.98 -14.08
N ALA A 555 36.82 -3.70 -15.05
CA ALA A 555 36.23 -2.38 -15.26
C ALA A 555 35.36 -1.96 -14.06
N TRP A 556 34.52 -2.86 -13.57
CA TRP A 556 33.68 -2.59 -12.40
C TRP A 556 34.49 -2.45 -11.12
N ARG A 557 35.51 -3.30 -10.88
CA ARG A 557 36.45 -3.11 -9.75
C ARG A 557 37.09 -1.72 -9.78
N SER A 558 37.48 -1.25 -10.96
CA SER A 558 38.05 0.10 -11.10
C SER A 558 37.02 1.19 -10.82
N GLY A 559 35.78 1.04 -11.29
CA GLY A 559 34.68 1.99 -10.99
C GLY A 559 34.30 2.01 -9.52
N PHE A 560 34.17 0.84 -8.90
CA PHE A 560 33.84 0.66 -7.48
C PHE A 560 34.92 1.25 -6.56
N ILE A 561 36.20 1.00 -6.85
CA ILE A 561 37.32 1.59 -6.08
C ILE A 561 37.34 3.11 -6.22
N LYS A 562 37.04 3.65 -7.42
CA LYS A 562 36.95 5.10 -7.62
C LYS A 562 35.81 5.72 -6.82
N ALA A 563 34.64 5.10 -6.81
CA ALA A 563 33.50 5.57 -6.04
C ALA A 563 33.74 5.47 -4.52
N LEU A 564 34.41 4.41 -4.05
CA LEU A 564 34.82 4.29 -2.65
C LEU A 564 35.85 5.34 -2.20
N ALA A 565 36.62 5.91 -3.13
CA ALA A 565 37.62 6.94 -2.81
C ALA A 565 37.04 8.36 -2.80
N GLN A 566 35.77 8.52 -3.19
CA GLN A 566 35.04 9.79 -3.23
C GLN A 566 34.12 10.01 -2.01
N HIS A 567 34.00 9.00 -1.16
CA HIS A 567 33.27 8.97 0.11
C HIS A 567 34.23 8.59 1.24
#